data_AF-A0AAU6QVV7-F1
#
_entry.id   AF-A0AAU6QVV7-F1
#
_cell.length_a   1.000
_cell.length_b   1.000
_cell.length_c   1.000
_cell.angle_alpha   90.00
_cell.angle_beta   90.00
_cell.angle_gamma   90.00
#
_symmetry.space_group_name_H-M   'P 1'
#
loop_
_entity.id
_entity.type
_entity.pdbx_description
1 polymer ?
#
loop_
_entity_poly.entity_id
_entity_poly.type
_entity_poly.pdbx_seq_one_letter_code
_entity_poly.pdbx_strand_id
1 'polypeptide(L)'
;MDQYVTDNIAWQRTVGQLDAGCAHQLTARVRNLIDSQGSSRLSNGNGAVAIALLERISARTAAVSWSDPQGCKYGEQIWRLATASRSGICALSAQPIAVGDAIYRPTKVNPPPANAAAMMLAAVVERAFADPCC
;
A
#
# COMPACT_ATOMS: atom_id res chain seq x y z
N MET A 1 12.72 10.04 -49.15
CA MET A 1 11.68 9.50 -48.26
C MET A 1 12.40 8.95 -47.02
N ASP A 2 13.16 9.81 -46.32
CA ASP A 2 14.33 9.38 -45.50
C ASP A 2 14.52 10.21 -44.21
N GLN A 3 13.47 10.87 -43.74
CA GLN A 3 13.51 11.58 -42.44
C GLN A 3 12.80 10.81 -41.32
N TYR A 4 11.99 9.79 -41.64
CA TYR A 4 11.19 9.06 -40.64
C TYR A 4 11.93 7.85 -40.03
N VAL A 5 12.97 7.34 -40.69
CA VAL A 5 13.72 6.16 -40.24
C VAL A 5 14.83 6.51 -39.25
N THR A 6 15.42 7.70 -39.35
CA THR A 6 16.57 8.12 -38.52
C THR A 6 16.15 8.48 -37.08
N ASP A 7 14.96 9.06 -36.90
CA ASP A 7 14.42 9.40 -35.57
C ASP A 7 14.09 8.17 -34.73
N ASN A 8 13.75 7.05 -35.38
CA ASN A 8 13.42 5.80 -34.69
C ASN A 8 14.66 5.17 -34.01
N ILE A 9 15.82 5.22 -34.68
CA ILE A 9 17.07 4.62 -34.17
C ILE A 9 17.66 5.44 -33.01
N ALA A 10 17.54 6.77 -33.04
CA ALA A 10 18.02 7.64 -31.98
C ALA A 10 17.22 7.46 -30.68
N TRP A 11 15.90 7.28 -30.80
CA TRP A 11 15.04 7.00 -29.66
C TRP A 11 15.27 5.58 -29.11
N GLN A 12 15.41 4.58 -29.99
CA GLN A 12 15.71 3.21 -29.55
C GLN A 12 17.08 3.06 -28.88
N ARG A 13 18.11 3.84 -29.27
CA ARG A 13 19.39 3.88 -28.54
C ARG A 13 19.28 4.54 -27.17
N THR A 14 18.48 5.60 -27.04
CA THR A 14 18.27 6.29 -25.75
C THR A 14 17.50 5.40 -24.78
N VAL A 15 16.49 4.68 -25.26
CA VAL A 15 15.72 3.74 -24.42
C VAL A 15 16.48 2.45 -24.17
N GLY A 16 17.32 2.01 -25.12
CA GLY A 16 18.23 0.88 -24.96
C GLY A 16 19.36 1.12 -23.96
N GLN A 17 19.63 2.37 -23.53
CA GLN A 17 20.57 2.68 -22.45
C GLN A 17 19.92 2.67 -21.05
N LEU A 18 18.60 2.43 -20.96
CA LEU A 18 17.91 2.10 -19.71
C LEU A 18 17.96 0.59 -19.40
N ASP A 19 18.92 -0.11 -20.00
CA ASP A 19 19.08 -1.56 -19.89
C ASP A 19 19.34 -1.96 -18.43
N ALA A 20 18.35 -2.63 -17.85
CA ALA A 20 18.24 -3.41 -16.61
C ALA A 20 18.98 -2.92 -15.33
N GLY A 21 20.24 -2.52 -15.38
CA GLY A 21 21.05 -2.13 -14.22
C GLY A 21 20.62 -0.80 -13.58
N CYS A 22 20.31 0.21 -14.39
CA CYS A 22 19.87 1.52 -13.88
C CYS A 22 18.45 1.44 -13.30
N ALA A 23 17.55 0.71 -13.95
CA ALA A 23 16.19 0.46 -13.43
C ALA A 23 16.24 -0.23 -12.05
N HIS A 24 17.15 -1.19 -11.82
CA HIS A 24 17.31 -1.81 -10.50
C HIS A 24 17.82 -0.83 -9.43
N GLN A 25 18.81 0.00 -9.75
CA GLN A 25 19.33 1.00 -8.83
C GLN A 25 18.32 2.11 -8.53
N LEU A 26 17.59 2.59 -9.55
CA LEU A 26 16.50 3.55 -9.38
C LEU A 26 15.35 2.95 -8.56
N THR A 27 14.96 1.70 -8.82
CA THR A 27 13.93 1.03 -8.02
C THR A 27 14.37 0.86 -6.56
N ALA A 28 15.65 0.56 -6.32
CA ALA A 28 16.21 0.46 -4.97
C ALA A 28 16.31 1.82 -4.25
N ARG A 29 16.61 2.90 -4.98
CA ARG A 29 16.64 4.27 -4.45
C ARG A 29 15.25 4.81 -4.20
N VAL A 30 14.29 4.55 -5.09
CA VAL A 30 12.87 4.86 -4.89
C VAL A 30 12.34 4.09 -3.69
N ARG A 31 12.66 2.80 -3.54
CA ARG A 31 12.36 2.04 -2.32
C ARG A 31 12.94 2.70 -1.07
N ASN A 32 14.23 3.04 -1.05
CA ASN A 32 14.83 3.72 0.10
C ASN A 32 14.19 5.09 0.40
N LEU A 33 13.81 5.85 -0.63
CA LEU A 33 13.15 7.15 -0.45
C LEU A 33 11.73 7.00 0.12
N ILE A 34 10.98 5.99 -0.34
CA ILE A 34 9.68 5.59 0.22
C ILE A 34 9.85 5.02 1.63
N ASP A 35 10.99 4.39 1.94
CA ASP A 35 11.38 3.90 3.27
C ASP A 35 11.73 5.02 4.25
N SER A 36 12.29 6.12 3.76
CA SER A 36 12.68 7.27 4.58
C SER A 36 11.57 8.31 4.78
N GLN A 37 10.48 8.29 4.00
CA GLN A 37 9.38 9.26 4.09
C GLN A 37 8.12 8.64 4.73
N GLY A 38 8.08 8.65 6.06
CA GLY A 38 6.89 9.06 6.81
C GLY A 38 5.58 8.27 6.66
N SER A 39 5.57 6.96 6.94
CA SER A 39 4.34 6.31 7.39
C SER A 39 4.72 5.30 8.47
N SER A 40 3.96 5.25 9.56
CA SER A 40 4.19 4.42 10.74
C SER A 40 4.18 2.93 10.39
N ARG A 41 5.31 2.45 9.86
CA ARG A 41 5.53 1.06 9.47
C ARG A 41 5.65 0.19 10.72
N LEU A 42 4.55 -0.42 11.12
CA LEU A 42 4.57 -1.54 12.04
C LEU A 42 4.78 -2.82 11.22
N SER A 43 6.03 -3.10 10.82
CA SER A 43 6.41 -4.36 10.16
C SER A 43 7.23 -5.22 11.10
N ASN A 44 6.68 -6.36 11.52
CA ASN A 44 7.43 -7.39 12.24
C ASN A 44 7.89 -8.48 11.24
N GLY A 45 9.19 -8.55 10.97
CA GLY A 45 9.97 -9.65 10.35
C GLY A 45 9.37 -10.58 9.28
N ASN A 46 9.92 -10.51 8.06
CA ASN A 46 10.10 -11.55 7.01
C ASN A 46 8.98 -12.56 6.67
N GLY A 47 7.73 -12.31 7.06
CA GLY A 47 6.57 -13.12 6.66
C GLY A 47 5.24 -12.53 7.09
N ALA A 48 5.22 -11.25 7.47
CA ALA A 48 4.00 -10.55 7.88
C ALA A 48 3.46 -9.69 6.73
N VAL A 49 2.15 -9.42 6.77
CA VAL A 49 1.52 -8.44 5.90
C VAL A 49 2.17 -7.08 6.14
N ALA A 50 2.62 -6.43 5.06
CA ALA A 50 3.05 -5.04 5.08
C ALA A 50 1.85 -4.14 4.74
N ILE A 51 1.61 -3.14 5.60
CA ILE A 51 0.50 -2.18 5.46
C ILE A 51 1.06 -0.77 5.58
N ALA A 52 0.67 0.12 4.67
CA ALA A 52 0.93 1.54 4.78
C ALA A 52 -0.38 2.32 4.64
N LEU A 53 -0.63 3.26 5.56
CA LEU A 53 -1.69 4.24 5.40
C LEU A 53 -1.18 5.34 4.46
N LEU A 54 -1.83 5.51 3.32
CA LEU A 54 -1.38 6.43 2.27
C LEU A 54 -2.01 7.81 2.45
N GLU A 55 -3.33 7.85 2.51
CA GLU A 55 -4.08 9.11 2.56
C GLU A 55 -5.39 8.93 3.33
N ARG A 56 -5.76 9.97 4.07
CA ARG A 56 -7.10 10.12 4.62
C ARG A 56 -8.00 10.89 3.64
N ILE A 57 -8.78 10.14 2.86
CA ILE A 57 -9.73 10.70 1.88
C ILE A 57 -10.92 11.38 2.58
N SER A 58 -11.39 10.81 3.69
CA SER A 58 -12.42 11.44 4.54
C SER A 58 -12.37 10.88 5.96
N ALA A 59 -13.18 11.44 6.86
CA ALA A 59 -13.34 10.91 8.22
C ALA A 59 -13.82 9.44 8.27
N ARG A 60 -14.28 8.86 7.15
CA ARG A 60 -14.76 7.47 7.07
C ARG A 60 -14.09 6.65 5.97
N THR A 61 -13.09 7.21 5.28
CA THR A 61 -12.44 6.56 4.13
C THR A 61 -10.94 6.83 4.13
N ALA A 62 -10.15 5.79 3.91
CA ALA A 62 -8.70 5.87 3.80
C ALA A 62 -8.19 5.09 2.58
N ALA A 63 -7.10 5.58 1.99
CA ALA A 63 -6.29 4.85 1.03
C ALA A 63 -5.20 4.08 1.77
N VAL A 64 -5.04 2.80 1.43
CA VAL A 64 -4.15 1.86 2.11
C VAL A 64 -3.36 1.07 1.08
N SER A 65 -2.06 0.93 1.29
CA SER A 65 -1.23 -0.03 0.59
C SER A 65 -1.15 -1.33 1.39
N TRP A 66 -1.25 -2.46 0.70
CA TRP A 66 -1.23 -3.79 1.29
C TRP A 66 -0.31 -4.72 0.50
N SER A 67 0.54 -5.48 1.19
CA SER A 67 1.33 -6.55 0.59
C SER A 67 1.37 -7.76 1.52
N ASP A 68 0.85 -8.88 1.06
CA ASP A 68 0.96 -10.19 1.72
C ASP A 68 2.20 -10.94 1.19
N PRO A 69 2.94 -11.67 2.05
CA PRO A 69 4.04 -12.55 1.63
C PRO A 69 3.66 -13.58 0.56
N GLN A 70 2.40 -14.00 0.51
CA GLN A 70 1.88 -14.98 -0.46
C GLN A 70 1.64 -14.37 -1.86
N GLY A 71 2.05 -13.11 -2.08
CA GLY A 71 2.06 -12.46 -3.39
C GLY A 71 0.86 -11.54 -3.65
N CYS A 72 -0.07 -11.40 -2.71
CA CYS A 72 -1.19 -10.46 -2.86
C CYS A 72 -0.74 -9.03 -2.56
N LYS A 73 -0.70 -8.18 -3.58
CA LYS A 73 -0.33 -6.76 -3.46
C LYS A 73 -1.45 -5.86 -3.96
N TYR A 74 -1.78 -4.85 -3.17
CA TYR A 74 -2.69 -3.78 -3.51
C TYR A 74 -1.97 -2.46 -3.26
N GLY A 75 -1.58 -1.77 -4.33
CA GLY A 75 -0.76 -0.55 -4.24
C GLY A 75 -1.50 0.57 -3.52
N GLU A 76 -2.66 0.94 -4.05
CA GLU A 76 -3.62 1.85 -3.42
C GLU A 76 -4.98 1.15 -3.38
N GLN A 77 -5.53 0.98 -2.18
CA GLN A 77 -6.82 0.34 -1.97
C GLN A 77 -7.68 1.19 -1.05
N ILE A 78 -8.97 1.31 -1.38
CA ILE A 78 -9.93 2.11 -0.59
C ILE A 78 -10.51 1.28 0.54
N TRP A 79 -10.32 1.75 1.77
CA TRP A 79 -10.84 1.18 2.99
C TRP A 79 -11.88 2.10 3.62
N ARG A 80 -12.97 1.53 4.14
CA ARG A 80 -14.09 2.28 4.72
C ARG A 80 -14.34 1.93 6.17
N LEU A 81 -14.70 2.95 6.95
CA LEU A 81 -15.13 2.82 8.34
C LEU A 81 -16.44 2.03 8.42
N ALA A 82 -16.44 0.99 9.25
CA ALA A 82 -17.55 0.11 9.51
C ALA A 82 -17.52 -0.38 10.96
N THR A 83 -18.56 -1.10 11.36
CA THR A 83 -18.60 -1.83 12.63
C THR A 83 -18.19 -3.28 12.37
N ALA A 84 -17.35 -3.84 13.23
CA ALA A 84 -16.90 -5.22 13.15
C ALA A 84 -18.08 -6.16 13.40
N SER A 85 -18.43 -6.98 12.39
CA SER A 85 -19.46 -8.01 12.51
C SER A 85 -18.92 -9.33 13.07
N ARG A 86 -17.60 -9.43 13.23
CA ARG A 86 -16.86 -10.62 13.70
C ARG A 86 -15.67 -10.16 14.52
N SER A 87 -15.25 -10.99 15.47
CA SER A 87 -13.97 -10.79 16.15
C SER A 87 -12.81 -11.10 15.21
N GLY A 88 -11.64 -10.56 15.53
CA GLY A 88 -10.42 -10.78 14.75
C GLY A 88 -9.24 -10.04 15.33
N ILE A 89 -8.24 -9.78 14.48
CA ILE A 89 -7.03 -9.07 14.84
C ILE A 89 -6.89 -7.85 13.94
N CYS A 90 -6.52 -6.72 14.52
CA CYS A 90 -6.15 -5.51 13.80
C CYS A 90 -4.92 -5.78 12.96
N ALA A 91 -5.07 -5.74 11.64
CA ALA A 91 -3.98 -6.01 10.72
C ALA A 91 -2.81 -5.01 10.87
N LEU A 92 -3.09 -3.78 11.34
CA LEU A 92 -2.09 -2.72 11.50
C LEU A 92 -1.32 -2.78 12.83
N SER A 93 -1.99 -3.11 13.95
CA SER A 93 -1.37 -3.08 15.30
C SER A 93 -1.26 -4.45 15.98
N ALA A 94 -1.76 -5.51 15.34
CA ALA A 94 -1.92 -6.85 15.92
C ALA A 94 -2.80 -6.93 17.19
N GLN A 95 -3.50 -5.85 17.56
CA GLN A 95 -4.41 -5.83 18.70
C GLN A 95 -5.71 -6.60 18.42
N PRO A 96 -6.37 -7.19 19.43
CA PRO A 96 -7.65 -7.87 19.24
C PRO A 96 -8.76 -6.90 18.82
N ILE A 97 -9.68 -7.39 18.00
CA ILE A 97 -10.92 -6.74 17.58
C ILE A 97 -12.09 -7.57 18.09
N ALA A 98 -13.02 -6.93 18.80
CA ALA A 98 -14.28 -7.49 19.22
C ALA A 98 -15.41 -7.14 18.23
N VAL A 99 -16.51 -7.91 18.30
CA VAL A 99 -17.75 -7.56 17.58
C VAL A 99 -18.27 -6.23 18.14
N GLY A 100 -18.67 -5.32 17.26
CA GLY A 100 -19.12 -3.98 17.65
C GLY A 100 -18.03 -2.89 17.58
N ASP A 101 -16.76 -3.27 17.49
CA ASP A 101 -15.67 -2.29 17.38
C ASP A 101 -15.74 -1.51 16.06
N ALA A 102 -15.34 -0.24 16.11
CA ALA A 102 -15.15 0.58 14.92
C ALA A 102 -13.86 0.14 14.19
N ILE A 103 -13.99 -0.20 12.91
CA ILE A 103 -12.90 -0.71 12.08
C ILE A 103 -12.88 -0.07 10.70
N TYR A 104 -11.71 -0.01 10.07
CA TYR A 104 -11.56 0.10 8.63
C TYR A 104 -11.46 -1.29 8.02
N ARG A 105 -12.08 -1.48 6.86
CA ARG A 105 -11.97 -2.71 6.04
C ARG A 105 -11.99 -2.38 4.55
N PRO A 106 -11.48 -3.25 3.66
CA PRO A 106 -11.53 -3.01 2.22
C PRO A 106 -12.95 -2.75 1.73
N THR A 107 -13.08 -1.84 0.77
CA THR A 107 -14.35 -1.62 0.09
C THR A 107 -14.78 -2.90 -0.64
N LYS A 108 -16.06 -3.26 -0.51
CA LYS A 108 -16.62 -4.43 -1.19
C LYS A 108 -16.55 -4.23 -2.71
N VAL A 109 -15.89 -5.16 -3.39
CA VAL A 109 -15.85 -5.28 -4.85
C VAL A 109 -16.14 -6.74 -5.23
N ASN A 110 -16.54 -7.00 -6.48
CA ASN A 110 -16.84 -8.34 -6.98
C ASN A 110 -15.93 -8.68 -8.17
N PRO A 111 -15.13 -9.77 -8.13
CA PRO A 111 -14.95 -10.70 -7.00
C PRO A 111 -14.27 -10.05 -5.79
N PRO A 112 -14.47 -10.58 -4.56
CA PRO A 112 -13.83 -10.03 -3.38
C PRO A 112 -12.30 -10.19 -3.45
N PRO A 113 -11.53 -9.19 -3.00
CA PRO A 113 -10.07 -9.29 -2.94
C PRO A 113 -9.65 -10.32 -1.88
N ALA A 114 -8.41 -10.83 -1.99
CA ALA A 114 -7.88 -11.81 -1.04
C ALA A 114 -7.87 -11.30 0.41
N ASN A 115 -7.70 -9.99 0.59
CA ASN A 115 -7.72 -9.34 1.91
C ASN A 115 -9.12 -8.86 2.35
N ALA A 116 -10.22 -9.30 1.70
CA ALA A 116 -11.57 -8.79 1.98
C ALA A 116 -12.03 -8.95 3.45
N ALA A 117 -11.46 -9.91 4.18
CA ALA A 117 -11.73 -10.15 5.59
C ALA A 117 -10.83 -9.35 6.55
N ALA A 118 -9.83 -8.63 6.03
CA ALA A 118 -8.91 -7.86 6.85
C ALA A 118 -9.60 -6.67 7.53
N MET A 119 -9.18 -6.37 8.75
CA MET A 119 -9.75 -5.32 9.59
C MET A 119 -8.63 -4.54 10.26
N MET A 120 -8.79 -3.23 10.40
CA MET A 120 -7.92 -2.36 11.18
C MET A 120 -8.78 -1.58 12.18
N LEU A 121 -8.40 -1.56 13.45
CA LEU A 121 -9.10 -0.75 14.46
C LEU A 121 -9.12 0.72 14.04
N ALA A 122 -10.30 1.34 14.07
CA ALA A 122 -10.43 2.75 13.70
C ALA A 122 -9.54 3.63 14.57
N ALA A 123 -9.55 3.43 15.89
CA ALA A 123 -8.71 4.21 16.81
C ALA A 123 -7.20 4.12 16.49
N VAL A 124 -6.73 3.01 15.93
CA VAL A 124 -5.33 2.84 15.52
C VAL A 124 -5.06 3.61 14.23
N VAL A 125 -5.95 3.50 13.24
CA VAL A 125 -5.86 4.26 11.98
C VAL A 125 -5.93 5.77 12.25
N GLU A 126 -6.85 6.20 13.11
CA GLU A 126 -7.01 7.59 13.50
C GLU A 126 -5.75 8.14 14.17
N ARG A 127 -5.17 7.39 15.10
CA ARG A 127 -3.91 7.73 15.75
C ARG A 127 -2.76 7.80 14.74
N ALA A 128 -2.65 6.82 13.86
CA ALA A 128 -1.56 6.77 12.87
C ALA A 128 -1.59 7.93 11.87
N PHE A 129 -2.77 8.47 11.55
CA PHE A 129 -2.90 9.69 10.74
C PHE A 129 -2.84 10.98 11.57
N ALA A 130 -3.11 10.91 12.89
CA ALA A 130 -3.07 12.06 13.79
C ALA A 130 -1.67 12.29 14.37
N ASP A 131 -0.85 11.24 14.46
CA ASP A 131 0.57 11.31 14.78
C ASP A 131 1.27 12.03 13.63
N PRO A 132 1.62 13.31 13.78
CA PRO A 132 2.36 14.05 12.76
C PRO A 132 3.86 13.74 12.90
N CYS A 133 4.21 12.56 13.41
CA CYS A 133 5.54 12.30 13.96
C CYS A 133 6.64 12.40 12.88
N CYS A 134 7.37 13.50 12.99
CA CYS A 134 8.83 13.64 12.91
C CYS A 134 9.49 13.57 11.53
#